data_AF-A0A250INX3-F1
#
_entry.id   AF-A0A250INX3-F1
#
_cell.length_a   1.000
_cell.length_b   1.000
_cell.length_c   1.000
_cell.angle_alpha   90.00
_cell.angle_beta   90.00
_cell.angle_gamma   90.00
#
_symmetry.space_group_name_H-M   'P 1'
#
loop_
_entity.id
_entity.type
_entity.pdbx_description
1 polymer ?
#
loop_
_entity_poly.entity_id
_entity_poly.type
_entity_poly.pdbx_seq_one_letter_code
_entity_poly.pdbx_strand_id
1 'polypeptide(L)'
;MFRPFLLTSFASFFISTTACSAETRPLQPEDAGLPPQSLKDRIAARKAQVEADTCFQTAPDDSVCDWGDFPYDPNEFSMAENTGEAILIIDDFPELPPRAIRYKNRLKGFYRADSGGGISPVSFSWHAPVVLHETLSEFASPDFIPAEWLRPLGAPVENVYVNYSFQGAGHGNYVFSALIESNPHQPVVVLDQLKYSQFALTEFCDTSGTSDSISRLRARSQRVADSLRQLMSAHNVRFVNVSAGESLETMRGRWAQSCGGATPSDSLLRKKLNAYEPIVDALYNTPGVFAAQASIDASNVQDNPFDFPLAKYPNRLLVGFFTSLESGLDASGRGSSSLTGWPARQTVDLYLNSGVLPSRPFNYNATPLLQVNVFGVDIFPITRTTTSWITPLALSRFIHLRYGDSRFSGHAMSNALIQNIREVMIPGGCSAQPNGRCAYQDPLKHGQIEAVRLGYRDTEYLEPLSQQSTSSSRWMEHSQ
;
A
#
# COMPACT_ATOMS: atom_id res chain seq x y z
N MET A 1 19.29 43.61 74.70
CA MET A 1 18.41 43.01 75.73
C MET A 1 16.99 42.96 75.17
N PHE A 2 16.29 41.85 75.41
CA PHE A 2 14.91 41.51 75.02
C PHE A 2 14.65 41.02 73.58
N ARG A 3 14.36 39.70 73.50
CA ARG A 3 13.46 39.02 72.54
C ARG A 3 11.99 39.31 72.94
N PRO A 4 11.00 39.21 72.03
CA PRO A 4 10.30 37.93 71.73
C PRO A 4 10.10 37.70 70.21
N PHE A 5 10.30 36.48 69.68
CA PHE A 5 9.35 35.36 69.56
C PHE A 5 8.07 35.68 68.78
N LEU A 6 8.01 35.23 67.53
CA LEU A 6 6.78 34.84 66.84
C LEU A 6 7.04 33.50 66.15
N LEU A 7 6.36 32.47 66.66
CA LEU A 7 6.25 31.15 66.05
C LEU A 7 5.34 31.24 64.83
N THR A 8 5.80 30.77 63.68
CA THR A 8 4.93 30.35 62.58
C THR A 8 5.12 28.85 62.36
N SER A 9 4.10 28.09 62.75
CA SER A 9 3.96 26.66 62.45
C SER A 9 3.83 26.46 60.94
N PHE A 10 4.81 25.82 60.31
CA PHE A 10 4.62 25.16 59.02
C PHE A 10 3.96 23.80 59.26
N ALA A 11 2.68 23.71 58.94
CA ALA A 11 1.99 22.42 58.82
C ALA A 11 2.43 21.77 57.51
N SER A 12 3.32 20.79 57.60
CA SER A 12 3.63 19.87 56.49
C SER A 12 2.43 18.94 56.28
N PHE A 13 1.58 19.26 55.30
CA PHE A 13 0.61 18.32 54.76
C PHE A 13 1.37 17.28 53.92
N PHE A 14 1.62 16.10 54.50
CA PHE A 14 1.90 14.90 53.73
C PHE A 14 0.58 14.42 53.12
N ILE A 15 0.33 14.82 51.87
CA ILE A 15 -0.72 14.18 51.06
C ILE A 15 -0.12 12.85 50.57
N SER A 16 -0.50 11.76 51.24
CA SER A 16 -0.27 10.41 50.76
C SER A 16 -1.22 10.18 49.58
N THR A 17 -0.80 10.55 48.37
CA THR A 17 -1.47 10.11 47.15
C THR A 17 -1.11 8.64 46.93
N THR A 18 -1.98 7.74 47.40
CA THR A 18 -2.01 6.36 46.89
C THR A 18 -2.33 6.44 45.40
N ALA A 19 -1.26 6.39 44.60
CA ALA A 19 -1.34 6.16 43.18
C ALA A 19 -1.95 4.78 42.96
N CYS A 20 -3.22 4.74 42.53
CA CYS A 20 -3.70 3.64 41.73
C CYS A 20 -3.05 3.78 40.35
N SER A 21 -1.77 3.38 40.26
CA SER A 21 -1.22 2.95 38.98
C SER A 21 -2.06 1.74 38.58
N ALA A 22 -3.01 1.95 37.68
CA ALA A 22 -3.49 0.84 36.86
C ALA A 22 -2.24 0.35 36.12
N GLU A 23 -1.68 -0.77 36.58
CA GLU A 23 -0.75 -1.54 35.76
C GLU A 23 -1.44 -1.74 34.41
N THR A 24 -0.92 -1.09 33.37
CA THR A 24 -1.18 -1.47 32.00
C THR A 24 -0.73 -2.91 31.88
N ARG A 25 -1.69 -3.82 32.03
CA ARG A 25 -1.50 -5.24 31.81
C ARG A 25 -0.96 -5.36 30.38
N PRO A 26 0.24 -5.93 30.18
CA PRO A 26 0.65 -6.32 28.84
C PRO A 26 -0.47 -7.21 28.28
N LEU A 27 -0.94 -6.91 27.06
CA LEU A 27 -1.90 -7.76 26.34
C LEU A 27 -1.43 -9.22 26.48
N GLN A 28 -2.21 -10.03 27.21
CA GLN A 28 -1.89 -11.43 27.35
C GLN A 28 -2.14 -12.10 25.98
N PRO A 29 -1.24 -12.97 25.50
CA PRO A 29 -1.37 -13.63 24.19
C PRO A 29 -2.66 -14.45 24.00
N GLU A 30 -3.42 -14.72 25.07
CA GLU A 30 -4.64 -15.53 25.03
C GLU A 30 -5.89 -14.74 24.57
N ASP A 31 -5.83 -13.40 24.50
CA ASP A 31 -6.86 -12.54 23.89
C ASP A 31 -6.50 -12.13 22.45
N ALA A 32 -5.35 -12.57 21.93
CA ALA A 32 -4.90 -12.24 20.59
C ALA A 32 -5.72 -13.02 19.54
N GLY A 33 -6.40 -12.31 18.65
CA GLY A 33 -6.98 -12.87 17.43
C GLY A 33 -8.51 -12.93 17.37
N LEU A 34 -9.24 -12.72 18.47
CA LEU A 34 -10.72 -12.70 18.45
C LEU A 34 -11.29 -11.29 18.70
N PRO A 35 -12.31 -10.88 17.92
CA PRO A 35 -12.92 -9.57 18.13
C PRO A 35 -13.66 -9.53 19.49
N PRO A 36 -13.59 -8.41 20.23
CA PRO A 36 -14.34 -8.25 21.48
C PRO A 36 -15.86 -8.33 21.23
N GLN A 37 -16.64 -8.71 22.25
CA GLN A 37 -18.09 -8.90 22.10
C GLN A 37 -18.79 -7.64 21.57
N SER A 38 -18.39 -6.46 22.04
CA SER A 38 -18.92 -5.18 21.55
C SER A 38 -18.72 -4.98 20.04
N LEU A 39 -17.59 -5.43 19.49
CA LEU A 39 -17.35 -5.38 18.05
C LEU A 39 -18.22 -6.40 17.31
N LYS A 40 -18.37 -7.62 17.85
CA LYS A 40 -19.26 -8.64 17.28
C LYS A 40 -20.72 -8.16 17.20
N ASP A 41 -21.21 -7.49 18.24
CA ASP A 41 -22.57 -6.96 18.28
C ASP A 41 -22.78 -5.87 17.22
N ARG A 42 -21.79 -4.97 17.03
CA ARG A 42 -21.80 -3.94 15.98
C ARG A 42 -21.79 -4.55 14.57
N ILE A 43 -20.97 -5.58 14.36
CA ILE A 43 -20.93 -6.35 13.11
C ILE A 43 -22.30 -6.98 12.83
N ALA A 44 -22.92 -7.63 13.82
CA ALA A 44 -24.23 -8.25 13.67
C ALA A 44 -25.32 -7.22 13.36
N ALA A 45 -25.31 -6.06 14.00
CA ALA A 45 -26.24 -4.97 13.74
C ALA A 45 -26.11 -4.43 12.30
N ARG A 46 -24.88 -4.14 11.84
CA ARG A 46 -24.65 -3.69 10.45
C ARG A 46 -24.98 -4.76 9.43
N LYS A 47 -24.68 -6.02 9.71
CA LYS A 47 -25.08 -7.15 8.86
C LYS A 47 -26.60 -7.16 8.65
N ALA A 48 -27.38 -7.08 9.72
CA ALA A 48 -28.83 -7.09 9.64
C ALA A 48 -29.39 -5.90 8.84
N GLN A 49 -28.75 -4.72 8.93
CA GLN A 49 -29.12 -3.55 8.13
C GLN A 49 -28.83 -3.75 6.64
N VAL A 50 -27.64 -4.27 6.30
CA VAL A 50 -27.27 -4.59 4.90
C VAL A 50 -28.22 -5.61 4.30
N GLU A 51 -28.52 -6.69 5.03
CA GLU A 51 -29.43 -7.75 4.57
C GLU A 51 -30.88 -7.24 4.38
N ALA A 52 -31.28 -6.20 5.11
CA ALA A 52 -32.58 -5.56 4.99
C ALA A 52 -32.65 -4.48 3.88
N ASP A 53 -31.50 -4.04 3.34
CA ASP A 53 -31.44 -3.04 2.27
C ASP A 53 -31.87 -3.65 0.93
N THR A 54 -32.87 -3.06 0.29
CA THR A 54 -33.43 -3.53 -0.98
C THR A 54 -32.64 -3.08 -2.21
N CYS A 55 -31.58 -2.29 -2.03
CA CYS A 55 -30.68 -1.83 -3.09
C CYS A 55 -30.20 -3.01 -3.95
N PHE A 56 -30.38 -2.91 -5.28
CA PHE A 56 -30.13 -3.95 -6.29
C PHE A 56 -30.84 -5.31 -6.10
N GLN A 57 -31.59 -5.52 -5.02
CA GLN A 57 -32.28 -6.78 -4.76
C GLN A 57 -33.64 -6.87 -5.47
N THR A 58 -34.32 -5.74 -5.63
CA THR A 58 -35.69 -5.67 -6.18
C THR A 58 -35.73 -5.31 -7.66
N ALA A 59 -34.69 -4.62 -8.14
CA ALA A 59 -34.44 -4.33 -9.54
C ALA A 59 -32.91 -4.28 -9.76
N PRO A 60 -32.40 -4.64 -10.94
CA PRO A 60 -30.96 -4.59 -11.23
C PRO A 60 -30.44 -3.16 -11.46
N ASP A 61 -31.33 -2.16 -11.57
CA ASP A 61 -30.96 -0.76 -11.74
C ASP A 61 -30.71 -0.05 -10.39
N ASP A 62 -30.04 1.09 -10.46
CA ASP A 62 -29.65 1.91 -9.32
C ASP A 62 -30.79 2.76 -8.73
N SER A 63 -31.97 2.74 -9.36
CA SER A 63 -33.10 3.62 -9.00
C SER A 63 -33.75 3.26 -7.66
N VAL A 64 -33.55 2.04 -7.19
CA VAL A 64 -34.10 1.52 -5.92
C VAL A 64 -33.17 1.69 -4.72
N CYS A 65 -31.94 2.15 -4.95
CA CYS A 65 -30.96 2.39 -3.90
C CYS A 65 -31.12 3.81 -3.34
N ASP A 66 -31.03 3.96 -2.02
CA ASP A 66 -30.91 5.28 -1.40
C ASP A 66 -29.45 5.75 -1.49
N TRP A 67 -29.19 6.74 -2.35
CA TRP A 67 -27.85 7.24 -2.65
C TRP A 67 -27.54 8.51 -1.87
N GLY A 68 -26.29 8.61 -1.41
CA GLY A 68 -25.73 9.83 -0.85
C GLY A 68 -24.41 10.21 -1.50
N ASP A 69 -24.10 11.50 -1.46
CA ASP A 69 -22.77 12.02 -1.75
C ASP A 69 -22.03 12.29 -0.44
N PHE A 70 -20.94 11.57 -0.23
CA PHE A 70 -20.16 11.61 0.99
C PHE A 70 -18.77 12.19 0.71
N PRO A 71 -18.54 13.49 1.00
CA PRO A 71 -17.24 14.11 0.79
C PRO A 71 -16.15 13.42 1.62
N TYR A 72 -15.02 13.14 0.99
CA TYR A 72 -13.81 12.76 1.70
C TYR A 72 -13.22 14.00 2.39
N ASP A 73 -13.08 13.93 3.71
CA ASP A 73 -12.41 14.96 4.50
C ASP A 73 -11.09 14.41 5.08
N PRO A 74 -9.93 14.94 4.67
CA PRO A 74 -8.64 14.58 5.25
C PRO A 74 -8.54 14.81 6.77
N ASN A 75 -9.40 15.65 7.36
CA ASN A 75 -9.46 15.85 8.82
C ASN A 75 -10.05 14.65 9.56
N GLU A 76 -10.65 13.68 8.87
CA GLU A 76 -11.05 12.39 9.45
C GLU A 76 -9.85 11.49 9.76
N PHE A 77 -8.63 11.87 9.36
CA PHE A 77 -7.42 11.17 9.78
C PHE A 77 -7.33 11.11 11.32
N SER A 78 -7.48 9.90 11.85
CA SER A 78 -7.43 9.62 13.28
C SER A 78 -6.94 8.18 13.46
N MET A 79 -5.66 8.02 13.76
CA MET A 79 -5.07 6.73 14.14
C MET A 79 -4.64 6.81 15.60
N ALA A 80 -5.08 5.86 16.42
CA ALA A 80 -4.65 5.75 17.82
C ALA A 80 -3.16 5.35 17.89
N GLU A 81 -2.81 4.27 17.21
CA GLU A 81 -1.43 3.79 17.06
C GLU A 81 -0.87 4.23 15.70
N ASN A 82 0.24 4.98 15.71
CA ASN A 82 0.82 5.57 14.51
C ASN A 82 2.33 5.78 14.69
N THR A 83 3.14 5.26 13.76
CA THR A 83 4.61 5.45 13.80
C THR A 83 5.07 6.84 13.40
N GLY A 84 4.18 7.66 12.84
CA GLY A 84 4.43 9.00 12.32
C GLY A 84 5.04 9.02 10.93
N GLU A 85 5.59 7.91 10.44
CA GLU A 85 6.21 7.76 9.11
C GLU A 85 5.20 7.19 8.11
N ALA A 86 4.82 7.97 7.09
CA ALA A 86 3.75 7.61 6.16
C ALA A 86 4.25 6.78 4.96
N ILE A 87 3.32 5.98 4.41
CA ILE A 87 3.42 5.34 3.10
C ILE A 87 2.80 6.26 2.05
N LEU A 88 3.52 6.55 0.98
CA LEU A 88 2.99 7.15 -0.24
C LEU A 88 2.73 6.05 -1.27
N ILE A 89 1.47 5.94 -1.70
CA ILE A 89 1.06 5.03 -2.78
C ILE A 89 0.87 5.87 -4.04
N ILE A 90 1.63 5.56 -5.10
CA ILE A 90 1.52 6.20 -6.40
C ILE A 90 1.05 5.15 -7.39
N ASP A 91 -0.20 5.27 -7.82
CA ASP A 91 -0.83 4.31 -8.71
C ASP A 91 -2.04 4.93 -9.41
N ASP A 92 -2.76 4.17 -10.23
CA ASP A 92 -3.98 4.59 -10.89
C ASP A 92 -5.12 4.75 -9.88
N PHE A 93 -5.35 6.00 -9.48
CA PHE A 93 -6.41 6.44 -8.58
C PHE A 93 -7.17 7.59 -9.26
N PRO A 94 -7.96 7.33 -10.31
CA PRO A 94 -8.89 8.33 -10.81
C PRO A 94 -9.85 8.80 -9.70
N GLU A 95 -10.21 7.87 -8.81
CA GLU A 95 -11.08 8.03 -7.65
C GLU A 95 -10.55 7.18 -6.47
N LEU A 96 -11.00 7.45 -5.25
CA LEU A 96 -10.72 6.58 -4.11
C LEU A 96 -11.66 5.36 -4.14
N PRO A 97 -11.16 4.12 -3.94
CA PRO A 97 -12.00 2.94 -4.02
C PRO A 97 -13.02 2.85 -2.87
N PRO A 98 -14.12 2.09 -3.02
CA PRO A 98 -15.09 1.87 -1.95
C PRO A 98 -14.48 1.41 -0.61
N ARG A 99 -13.52 0.47 -0.64
CA ARG A 99 -12.79 0.06 0.57
C ARG A 99 -12.09 1.20 1.32
N ALA A 100 -11.74 2.30 0.64
CA ALA A 100 -11.10 3.45 1.28
C ALA A 100 -12.03 4.13 2.30
N ILE A 101 -13.36 3.99 2.18
CA ILE A 101 -14.32 4.48 3.18
C ILE A 101 -13.99 3.87 4.56
N ARG A 102 -13.72 2.57 4.62
CA ARG A 102 -13.35 1.89 5.87
C ARG A 102 -12.01 2.36 6.44
N TYR A 103 -11.07 2.77 5.59
CA TYR A 103 -9.73 3.16 6.01
C TYR A 103 -9.52 4.67 5.99
N LYS A 104 -10.57 5.48 5.85
CA LYS A 104 -10.47 6.94 5.71
C LYS A 104 -9.75 7.58 6.90
N ASN A 105 -9.88 6.99 8.08
CA ASN A 105 -9.18 7.39 9.30
C ASN A 105 -7.65 7.22 9.25
N ARG A 106 -7.13 6.51 8.24
CA ARG A 106 -5.70 6.28 8.00
C ARG A 106 -5.15 7.07 6.83
N LEU A 107 -6.02 7.74 6.06
CA LEU A 107 -5.66 8.51 4.89
C LEU A 107 -5.33 9.95 5.28
N LYS A 108 -4.05 10.33 5.19
CA LYS A 108 -3.60 11.71 5.38
C LYS A 108 -3.99 12.64 4.22
N GLY A 109 -4.42 12.09 3.09
CA GLY A 109 -4.91 12.84 1.95
C GLY A 109 -4.84 12.06 0.64
N PHE A 110 -5.57 12.58 -0.35
CA PHE A 110 -5.61 12.11 -1.72
C PHE A 110 -5.22 13.26 -2.66
N TYR A 111 -4.21 13.03 -3.49
CA TYR A 111 -3.51 14.05 -4.26
C TYR A 111 -3.44 13.71 -5.75
N ARG A 112 -3.32 14.74 -6.58
CA ARG A 112 -3.07 14.62 -8.03
C ARG A 112 -2.16 15.74 -8.52
N ALA A 113 -1.38 15.47 -9.56
CA ALA A 113 -0.65 16.49 -10.28
C ALA A 113 -1.59 17.30 -11.19
N ASP A 114 -1.59 18.63 -11.06
CA ASP A 114 -2.29 19.54 -11.95
C ASP A 114 -1.56 19.74 -13.29
N SER A 115 -2.20 20.43 -14.24
CA SER A 115 -1.62 20.74 -15.56
C SER A 115 -0.40 21.66 -15.51
N GLY A 116 -0.12 22.27 -14.35
CA GLY A 116 1.07 23.04 -14.05
C GLY A 116 2.27 22.18 -13.66
N GLY A 117 2.02 20.98 -13.14
CA GLY A 117 2.97 20.13 -12.44
C GLY A 117 2.97 20.33 -10.92
N GLY A 118 2.04 21.13 -10.36
CA GLY A 118 1.82 21.21 -8.92
C GLY A 118 1.08 19.97 -8.42
N ILE A 119 1.38 19.50 -7.21
CA ILE A 119 0.62 18.41 -6.58
C ILE A 119 -0.29 19.02 -5.51
N SER A 120 -1.60 18.80 -5.66
CA SER A 120 -2.61 19.40 -4.78
C SER A 120 -3.62 18.35 -4.30
N PRO A 121 -4.27 18.56 -3.14
CA PRO A 121 -5.37 17.72 -2.69
C PRO A 121 -6.50 17.65 -3.72
N VAL A 122 -7.12 16.49 -3.87
CA VAL A 122 -8.28 16.27 -4.73
C VAL A 122 -9.55 16.42 -3.89
N SER A 123 -10.45 17.31 -4.30
CA SER A 123 -11.83 17.31 -3.78
C SER A 123 -12.56 16.08 -4.32
N PHE A 124 -12.99 15.19 -3.45
CA PHE A 124 -13.60 13.92 -3.81
C PHE A 124 -14.79 13.62 -2.91
N SER A 125 -15.83 13.01 -3.46
CA SER A 125 -16.97 12.48 -2.73
C SER A 125 -17.28 11.08 -3.23
N TRP A 126 -17.54 10.15 -2.31
CA TRP A 126 -18.12 8.87 -2.68
C TRP A 126 -19.61 9.06 -2.98
N HIS A 127 -20.03 8.72 -4.19
CA HIS A 127 -21.45 8.55 -4.50
C HIS A 127 -21.82 7.08 -4.21
N ALA A 128 -22.42 6.80 -3.06
CA ALA A 128 -22.59 5.44 -2.55
C ALA A 128 -23.99 5.21 -1.96
N PRO A 129 -24.48 3.95 -1.90
CA PRO A 129 -25.67 3.64 -1.12
C PRO A 129 -25.45 4.01 0.36
N VAL A 130 -26.43 4.70 0.96
CA VAL A 130 -26.31 5.26 2.32
C VAL A 130 -25.96 4.17 3.34
N VAL A 131 -26.68 3.05 3.33
CA VAL A 131 -26.46 1.92 4.25
C VAL A 131 -25.07 1.31 4.09
N LEU A 132 -24.56 1.21 2.86
CA LEU A 132 -23.20 0.74 2.60
C LEU A 132 -22.17 1.71 3.19
N HIS A 133 -22.29 3.01 2.89
CA HIS A 133 -21.35 4.02 3.37
C HIS A 133 -21.32 4.08 4.90
N GLU A 134 -22.48 4.08 5.55
CA GLU A 134 -22.57 4.03 7.01
C GLU A 134 -21.95 2.76 7.60
N THR A 135 -22.21 1.61 6.97
CA THR A 135 -21.66 0.32 7.40
C THR A 135 -20.14 0.32 7.33
N LEU A 136 -19.54 0.85 6.25
CA LEU A 136 -18.08 0.92 6.13
C LEU A 136 -17.47 1.98 7.06
N SER A 137 -18.12 3.13 7.19
CA SER A 137 -17.67 4.23 8.05
C SER A 137 -17.69 3.87 9.54
N GLU A 138 -18.65 3.04 9.98
CA GLU A 138 -18.73 2.50 11.34
C GLU A 138 -17.41 1.85 11.79
N PHE A 139 -16.71 1.19 10.87
CA PHE A 139 -15.47 0.47 11.16
C PHE A 139 -14.20 1.26 10.79
N ALA A 140 -14.33 2.53 10.41
CA ALA A 140 -13.22 3.47 10.27
C ALA A 140 -12.85 4.11 11.62
N SER A 141 -12.58 3.28 12.63
CA SER A 141 -12.26 3.73 13.99
C SER A 141 -10.79 4.12 14.18
N PRO A 142 -10.45 4.93 15.20
CA PRO A 142 -9.06 5.23 15.52
C PRO A 142 -8.18 4.00 15.76
N ASP A 143 -8.75 2.96 16.39
CA ASP A 143 -8.11 1.66 16.53
C ASP A 143 -8.20 0.88 15.22
N PHE A 144 -7.11 0.21 14.86
CA PHE A 144 -7.10 -0.66 13.70
C PHE A 144 -7.92 -1.92 13.96
N ILE A 145 -8.97 -2.11 13.15
CA ILE A 145 -9.75 -3.35 13.11
C ILE A 145 -9.23 -4.17 11.93
N PRO A 146 -8.79 -5.43 12.11
CA PRO A 146 -8.44 -6.31 11.00
C PRO A 146 -9.65 -6.61 10.11
N ALA A 147 -9.48 -6.62 8.79
CA ALA A 147 -10.57 -6.95 7.86
C ALA A 147 -11.15 -8.35 8.11
N GLU A 148 -10.34 -9.32 8.54
CA GLU A 148 -10.82 -10.67 8.88
C GLU A 148 -11.87 -10.70 9.99
N TRP A 149 -11.79 -9.77 10.95
CA TRP A 149 -12.78 -9.70 12.01
C TRP A 149 -14.15 -9.26 11.48
N LEU A 150 -14.18 -8.57 10.33
CA LEU A 150 -15.39 -8.11 9.67
C LEU A 150 -15.94 -9.10 8.64
N ARG A 151 -15.28 -10.26 8.45
CA ARG A 151 -15.68 -11.31 7.50
C ARG A 151 -17.17 -11.66 7.50
N PRO A 152 -17.91 -11.67 8.63
CA PRO A 152 -19.36 -11.89 8.61
C PRO A 152 -20.16 -10.89 7.76
N LEU A 153 -19.60 -9.71 7.44
CA LEU A 153 -20.18 -8.73 6.53
C LEU A 153 -19.89 -9.02 5.06
N GLY A 154 -18.82 -9.76 4.73
CA GLY A 154 -18.31 -9.94 3.37
C GLY A 154 -19.38 -10.37 2.36
N ALA A 155 -19.96 -11.55 2.56
CA ALA A 155 -21.01 -12.06 1.67
C ALA A 155 -22.27 -11.16 1.64
N PRO A 156 -22.81 -10.67 2.78
CA PRO A 156 -23.89 -9.69 2.77
C PRO A 156 -23.62 -8.46 1.90
N VAL A 157 -22.49 -7.75 2.10
CA VAL A 157 -22.23 -6.52 1.34
C VAL A 157 -21.96 -6.80 -0.14
N GLU A 158 -21.31 -7.91 -0.48
CA GLU A 158 -21.04 -8.28 -1.87
C GLU A 158 -22.31 -8.69 -2.61
N ASN A 159 -23.22 -9.40 -1.95
CA ASN A 159 -24.47 -9.82 -2.56
C ASN A 159 -25.43 -8.65 -2.78
N VAL A 160 -25.57 -7.75 -1.79
CA VAL A 160 -26.49 -6.63 -1.88
C VAL A 160 -25.95 -5.54 -2.81
N TYR A 161 -24.65 -5.22 -2.72
CA TYR A 161 -24.05 -4.10 -3.47
C TYR A 161 -23.18 -4.57 -4.66
N VAL A 162 -23.54 -5.70 -5.28
CA VAL A 162 -22.77 -6.32 -6.37
C VAL A 162 -22.45 -5.35 -7.50
N ASN A 163 -23.40 -4.50 -7.91
CA ASN A 163 -23.19 -3.54 -8.99
C ASN A 163 -22.23 -2.40 -8.58
N TYR A 164 -22.25 -1.99 -7.32
CA TYR A 164 -21.33 -0.98 -6.81
C TYR A 164 -19.90 -1.53 -6.64
N SER A 165 -19.76 -2.85 -6.44
CA SER A 165 -18.45 -3.50 -6.31
C SER A 165 -17.54 -3.31 -7.54
N PHE A 166 -18.10 -3.09 -8.73
CA PHE A 166 -17.31 -2.83 -9.94
C PHE A 166 -16.48 -1.54 -9.85
N GLN A 167 -16.87 -0.56 -9.02
CA GLN A 167 -16.08 0.65 -8.78
C GLN A 167 -14.76 0.36 -8.03
N GLY A 168 -14.63 -0.81 -7.42
CA GLY A 168 -13.39 -1.26 -6.81
C GLY A 168 -12.42 -1.97 -7.75
N ALA A 169 -12.74 -2.09 -9.04
CA ALA A 169 -11.84 -2.62 -10.05
C ALA A 169 -10.82 -1.55 -10.46
N GLY A 170 -9.54 -1.83 -10.30
CA GLY A 170 -8.48 -0.89 -10.66
C GLY A 170 -7.12 -1.35 -10.13
N HIS A 171 -6.05 -1.01 -10.84
CA HIS A 171 -4.71 -1.43 -10.47
C HIS A 171 -4.30 -0.88 -9.09
N GLY A 172 -4.54 0.42 -8.85
CA GLY A 172 -4.27 1.07 -7.57
C GLY A 172 -5.04 0.48 -6.40
N ASN A 173 -6.24 -0.05 -6.64
CA ASN A 173 -7.07 -0.64 -5.59
C ASN A 173 -6.47 -1.92 -5.03
N TYR A 174 -5.86 -2.74 -5.88
CA TYR A 174 -5.13 -3.93 -5.44
C TYR A 174 -3.91 -3.56 -4.60
N VAL A 175 -3.13 -2.59 -5.08
CA VAL A 175 -1.92 -2.10 -4.39
C VAL A 175 -2.26 -1.51 -3.04
N PHE A 176 -3.31 -0.68 -2.99
CA PHE A 176 -3.87 -0.15 -1.74
C PHE A 176 -4.25 -1.29 -0.79
N SER A 177 -4.96 -2.29 -1.28
CA SER A 177 -5.43 -3.41 -0.45
C SER A 177 -4.28 -4.22 0.17
N ALA A 178 -3.21 -4.47 -0.59
CA ALA A 178 -2.07 -5.24 -0.12
C ALA A 178 -1.25 -4.48 0.95
N LEU A 179 -1.21 -3.15 0.88
CA LEU A 179 -0.48 -2.31 1.84
C LEU A 179 -1.28 -2.04 3.12
N ILE A 180 -2.56 -1.72 2.99
CA ILE A 180 -3.33 -1.14 4.10
C ILE A 180 -3.47 -2.11 5.27
N GLU A 181 -3.80 -3.38 5.04
CA GLU A 181 -3.90 -4.40 6.11
C GLU A 181 -2.54 -4.93 6.56
N SER A 182 -1.50 -4.85 5.72
CA SER A 182 -0.17 -5.37 6.07
C SER A 182 0.62 -4.45 7.01
N ASN A 183 0.26 -3.17 7.06
CA ASN A 183 1.00 -2.11 7.76
C ASN A 183 0.07 -1.28 8.65
N PRO A 184 -0.53 -1.85 9.72
CA PRO A 184 -1.64 -1.24 10.46
C PRO A 184 -1.29 0.07 11.17
N HIS A 185 -0.02 0.28 11.53
CA HIS A 185 0.44 1.49 12.24
C HIS A 185 1.01 2.57 11.31
N GLN A 186 0.94 2.37 10.00
CA GLN A 186 1.42 3.35 9.02
C GLN A 186 0.26 4.18 8.47
N PRO A 187 0.35 5.52 8.52
CA PRO A 187 -0.51 6.42 7.76
C PRO A 187 -0.28 6.26 6.26
N VAL A 188 -1.31 6.53 5.47
CA VAL A 188 -1.25 6.44 4.02
C VAL A 188 -1.52 7.79 3.37
N VAL A 189 -0.72 8.14 2.37
CA VAL A 189 -0.95 9.23 1.44
C VAL A 189 -1.17 8.60 0.07
N VAL A 190 -2.26 8.97 -0.60
CA VAL A 190 -2.58 8.46 -1.93
C VAL A 190 -2.29 9.56 -2.95
N LEU A 191 -1.55 9.21 -4.00
CA LEU A 191 -1.27 10.09 -5.14
C LEU A 191 -1.66 9.35 -6.42
N ASP A 192 -2.52 9.97 -7.22
CA ASP A 192 -2.84 9.46 -8.55
C ASP A 192 -1.60 9.44 -9.46
N GLN A 193 -1.62 8.56 -10.46
CA GLN A 193 -0.49 8.25 -11.32
C GLN A 193 0.11 9.50 -11.98
N LEU A 194 1.43 9.63 -11.95
CA LEU A 194 2.13 10.75 -12.56
C LEU A 194 2.31 10.53 -14.06
N LYS A 195 1.31 10.85 -14.87
CA LYS A 195 1.37 10.72 -16.34
C LYS A 195 1.44 12.07 -17.04
N TYR A 196 2.25 12.16 -18.09
CA TYR A 196 2.38 13.39 -18.88
C TYR A 196 1.05 13.90 -19.42
N SER A 197 0.09 13.02 -19.73
CA SER A 197 -1.23 13.44 -20.20
C SER A 197 -2.04 14.20 -19.16
N GLN A 198 -1.68 14.14 -17.88
CA GLN A 198 -2.30 14.96 -16.82
C GLN A 198 -1.55 16.28 -16.62
N PHE A 199 -0.23 16.25 -16.44
CA PHE A 199 0.50 17.43 -15.95
C PHE A 199 1.30 18.20 -17.02
N ALA A 200 1.42 17.67 -18.24
CA ALA A 200 2.23 18.27 -19.30
C ALA A 200 1.75 17.88 -20.70
N LEU A 201 0.44 17.77 -20.92
CA LEU A 201 -0.12 17.22 -22.16
C LEU A 201 0.38 17.99 -23.40
N THR A 202 0.38 19.33 -23.34
CA THR A 202 0.83 20.18 -24.44
C THR A 202 2.30 19.97 -24.77
N GLU A 203 3.19 19.97 -23.78
CA GLU A 203 4.62 19.75 -23.98
C GLU A 203 4.93 18.31 -24.40
N PHE A 204 4.15 17.35 -23.90
CA PHE A 204 4.30 15.95 -24.29
C PHE A 204 3.87 15.71 -25.73
N CYS A 205 2.76 16.29 -26.19
CA CYS A 205 2.26 16.12 -27.56
C CYS A 205 2.94 17.04 -28.60
N ASP A 206 3.90 17.88 -28.20
CA ASP A 206 4.70 18.69 -29.13
C ASP A 206 5.59 17.77 -30.02
N THR A 207 5.33 17.79 -31.33
CA THR A 207 6.00 16.97 -32.34
C THR A 207 7.30 17.57 -32.87
N SER A 208 7.64 18.83 -32.53
CA SER A 208 8.81 19.53 -33.08
C SER A 208 10.13 18.85 -32.70
N GLY A 209 10.19 18.22 -31.53
CA GLY A 209 11.38 17.54 -31.02
C GLY A 209 12.61 18.43 -30.82
N THR A 210 12.43 19.75 -30.83
CA THR A 210 13.47 20.75 -30.60
C THR A 210 14.00 20.67 -29.17
N SER A 211 15.24 21.12 -28.94
CA SER A 211 15.83 21.18 -27.60
C SER A 211 14.95 21.97 -26.64
N ASP A 212 14.38 23.10 -27.09
CA ASP A 212 13.49 23.93 -26.27
C ASP A 212 12.20 23.19 -25.88
N SER A 213 11.63 22.40 -26.79
CA SER A 213 10.45 21.56 -26.51
C SER A 213 10.73 20.52 -25.43
N ILE A 214 11.83 19.79 -25.55
CA ILE A 214 12.26 18.80 -24.56
C ILE A 214 12.59 19.47 -23.21
N SER A 215 13.24 20.63 -23.22
CA SER A 215 13.52 21.39 -22.00
C SER A 215 12.26 21.87 -21.30
N ARG A 216 11.21 22.31 -22.02
CA ARG A 216 9.92 22.64 -21.42
C ARG A 216 9.25 21.44 -20.76
N LEU A 217 9.27 20.28 -21.42
CA LEU A 217 8.74 19.03 -20.85
C LEU A 217 9.51 18.64 -19.58
N ARG A 218 10.85 18.69 -19.61
CA ARG A 218 11.69 18.40 -18.43
C ARG A 218 11.43 19.39 -17.29
N ALA A 219 11.18 20.66 -17.60
CA ALA A 219 10.82 21.66 -16.60
C ALA A 219 9.46 21.37 -15.94
N ARG A 220 8.50 20.77 -16.66
CA ARG A 220 7.25 20.26 -16.07
C ARG A 220 7.53 19.12 -15.10
N SER A 221 8.33 18.14 -15.51
CA SER A 221 8.75 17.04 -14.63
C SER A 221 9.48 17.54 -13.38
N GLN A 222 10.31 18.58 -13.51
CA GLN A 222 10.98 19.19 -12.36
C GLN A 222 9.98 19.82 -11.38
N ARG A 223 8.94 20.51 -11.85
CA ARG A 223 7.89 21.05 -10.97
C ARG A 223 7.13 19.96 -10.23
N VAL A 224 6.83 18.85 -10.90
CA VAL A 224 6.23 17.67 -10.25
C VAL A 224 7.18 17.10 -9.21
N ALA A 225 8.47 16.95 -9.54
CA ALA A 225 9.48 16.46 -8.62
C ALA A 225 9.62 17.32 -7.35
N ASP A 226 9.59 18.64 -7.50
CA ASP A 226 9.68 19.57 -6.38
C ASP A 226 8.42 19.52 -5.50
N SER A 227 7.23 19.47 -6.13
CA SER A 227 5.95 19.31 -5.43
C SER A 227 5.86 17.96 -4.72
N LEU A 228 6.39 16.89 -5.32
CA LEU A 228 6.43 15.55 -4.74
C LEU A 228 7.32 15.53 -3.49
N ARG A 229 8.48 16.19 -3.52
CA ARG A 229 9.34 16.34 -2.34
C ARG A 229 8.66 17.14 -1.23
N GLN A 230 7.93 18.19 -1.57
CA GLN A 230 7.14 18.97 -0.61
C GLN A 230 6.05 18.11 0.03
N LEU A 231 5.29 17.36 -0.77
CA LEU A 231 4.27 16.41 -0.28
C LEU A 231 4.88 15.39 0.67
N MET A 232 5.98 14.75 0.26
CA MET A 232 6.69 13.76 1.09
C MET A 232 7.16 14.36 2.41
N SER A 233 7.70 15.59 2.38
CA SER A 233 8.09 16.31 3.58
C SER A 233 6.90 16.65 4.48
N ALA A 234 5.82 17.18 3.91
CA ALA A 234 4.64 17.65 4.65
C ALA A 234 3.93 16.52 5.42
N HIS A 235 3.89 15.32 4.85
CA HIS A 235 3.25 14.15 5.48
C HIS A 235 4.21 13.20 6.19
N ASN A 236 5.51 13.55 6.26
CA ASN A 236 6.57 12.68 6.75
C ASN A 236 6.55 11.30 6.06
N VAL A 237 6.45 11.28 4.73
CA VAL A 237 6.55 10.07 3.92
C VAL A 237 7.96 9.52 4.02
N ARG A 238 8.08 8.25 4.40
CA ARG A 238 9.35 7.51 4.45
C ARG A 238 9.36 6.25 3.61
N PHE A 239 8.20 5.85 3.13
CA PHE A 239 7.98 4.64 2.35
C PHE A 239 7.20 5.01 1.09
N VAL A 240 7.70 4.62 -0.07
CA VAL A 240 7.02 4.85 -1.36
C VAL A 240 6.80 3.53 -2.05
N ASN A 241 5.56 3.25 -2.42
CA ASN A 241 5.22 2.13 -3.30
C ASN A 241 5.03 2.64 -4.72
N VAL A 242 5.81 2.12 -5.67
CA VAL A 242 5.68 2.40 -7.09
C VAL A 242 5.44 1.09 -7.84
N SER A 243 4.18 0.72 -8.02
CA SER A 243 3.79 -0.50 -8.73
C SER A 243 3.66 -0.29 -10.25
N ALA A 244 4.54 0.54 -10.81
CA ALA A 244 4.54 0.93 -12.22
C ALA A 244 5.97 1.31 -12.68
N GLY A 245 6.15 1.49 -13.99
CA GLY A 245 7.43 1.89 -14.60
C GLY A 245 7.24 2.74 -15.86
N GLU A 246 8.27 3.52 -16.20
CA GLU A 246 8.29 4.38 -17.38
C GLU A 246 9.30 3.84 -18.39
N SER A 247 8.78 3.44 -19.56
CA SER A 247 9.56 2.89 -20.67
C SER A 247 9.21 3.59 -21.97
N LEU A 248 9.97 3.28 -23.03
CA LEU A 248 9.62 3.69 -24.39
C LEU A 248 8.22 3.20 -24.78
N GLU A 249 7.86 1.98 -24.38
CA GLU A 249 6.53 1.43 -24.66
C GLU A 249 5.43 2.19 -23.92
N THR A 250 5.68 2.55 -22.65
CA THR A 250 4.77 3.44 -21.90
C THR A 250 4.58 4.78 -22.62
N MET A 251 5.64 5.36 -23.18
CA MET A 251 5.54 6.61 -23.96
C MET A 251 4.72 6.44 -25.25
N ARG A 252 4.90 5.32 -25.97
CA ARG A 252 4.10 5.01 -27.18
C ARG A 252 2.62 4.87 -26.83
N GLY A 253 2.29 4.08 -25.81
CA GLY A 253 0.92 3.88 -25.37
C GLY A 253 0.25 5.20 -24.97
N ARG A 254 0.94 6.04 -24.18
CA ARG A 254 0.43 7.36 -23.77
C ARG A 254 0.24 8.30 -24.95
N TRP A 255 1.17 8.31 -25.91
CA TRP A 255 0.99 9.10 -27.13
C TRP A 255 -0.28 8.68 -27.86
N ALA A 256 -0.46 7.38 -28.12
CA ALA A 256 -1.62 6.87 -28.84
C ALA A 256 -2.95 7.18 -28.13
N GLN A 257 -2.95 7.22 -26.81
CA GLN A 257 -4.16 7.51 -26.01
C GLN A 257 -4.49 9.00 -25.91
N SER A 258 -3.49 9.88 -25.89
CA SER A 258 -3.67 11.28 -25.47
C SER A 258 -3.26 12.31 -26.53
N CYS A 259 -2.40 11.95 -27.46
CA CYS A 259 -1.92 12.85 -28.51
C CYS A 259 -2.61 12.53 -29.84
N GLY A 260 -2.98 13.57 -30.59
CA GLY A 260 -3.48 13.40 -31.96
C GLY A 260 -2.35 13.13 -32.96
N GLY A 261 -2.69 12.48 -34.08
CA GLY A 261 -1.79 12.29 -35.22
C GLY A 261 -0.88 11.06 -35.12
N ALA A 262 0.09 10.98 -36.05
CA ALA A 262 1.01 9.85 -36.13
C ALA A 262 1.98 9.81 -34.93
N THR A 263 2.27 8.60 -34.44
CA THR A 263 3.25 8.38 -33.37
C THR A 263 4.64 8.88 -33.80
N PRO A 264 5.34 9.67 -32.97
CA PRO A 264 6.69 10.13 -33.26
C PRO A 264 7.70 8.98 -33.34
N SER A 265 8.89 9.30 -33.85
CA SER A 265 10.00 8.34 -33.85
C SER A 265 10.41 7.94 -32.43
N ASP A 266 10.90 6.71 -32.28
CA ASP A 266 11.44 6.21 -30.99
C ASP A 266 12.54 7.12 -30.43
N SER A 267 13.35 7.74 -31.29
CA SER A 267 14.38 8.70 -30.85
C SER A 267 13.78 9.90 -30.12
N LEU A 268 12.66 10.45 -30.62
CA LEU A 268 11.96 11.53 -29.95
C LEU A 268 11.25 11.05 -28.67
N LEU A 269 10.61 9.88 -28.70
CA LEU A 269 9.97 9.33 -27.51
C LEU A 269 10.97 9.01 -26.39
N ARG A 270 12.17 8.52 -26.71
CA ARG A 270 13.26 8.35 -25.72
C ARG A 270 13.72 9.68 -25.12
N LYS A 271 13.77 10.77 -25.89
CA LYS A 271 14.04 12.11 -25.33
C LYS A 271 12.95 12.56 -24.36
N LYS A 272 11.67 12.29 -24.68
CA LYS A 272 10.54 12.59 -23.79
C LYS A 272 10.53 11.69 -22.53
N LEU A 273 10.91 10.41 -22.66
CA LEU A 273 11.14 9.50 -21.54
C LEU A 273 12.22 10.03 -20.60
N ASN A 274 13.37 10.45 -21.15
CA ASN A 274 14.45 11.03 -20.34
C ASN A 274 14.08 12.37 -19.69
N ALA A 275 13.11 13.10 -20.24
CA ALA A 275 12.56 14.29 -19.58
C ALA A 275 11.78 13.95 -18.29
N TYR A 276 11.45 12.68 -18.04
CA TYR A 276 10.74 12.22 -16.84
C TYR A 276 11.68 11.98 -15.65
N GLU A 277 12.99 11.90 -15.89
CA GLU A 277 14.02 11.64 -14.89
C GLU A 277 13.91 12.48 -13.60
N PRO A 278 13.54 13.78 -13.60
CA PRO A 278 13.40 14.52 -12.35
C PRO A 278 12.41 13.91 -11.36
N ILE A 279 11.31 13.32 -11.84
CA ILE A 279 10.31 12.65 -11.01
C ILE A 279 10.90 11.37 -10.42
N VAL A 280 11.63 10.60 -11.24
CA VAL A 280 12.35 9.39 -10.82
C VAL A 280 13.40 9.72 -9.75
N ASP A 281 14.16 10.80 -9.93
CA ASP A 281 15.11 11.30 -8.94
C ASP A 281 14.42 11.69 -7.62
N ALA A 282 13.23 12.30 -7.67
CA ALA A 282 12.45 12.60 -6.46
C ALA A 282 11.97 11.32 -5.74
N LEU A 283 11.52 10.31 -6.47
CA LEU A 283 11.06 9.05 -5.88
C LEU A 283 12.20 8.26 -5.23
N TYR A 284 13.36 8.20 -5.87
CA TYR A 284 14.39 7.22 -5.55
C TYR A 284 15.68 7.79 -4.95
N ASN A 285 15.82 9.13 -4.94
CA ASN A 285 16.97 9.82 -4.38
C ASN A 285 16.59 10.93 -3.38
N THR A 286 15.35 10.94 -2.87
CA THR A 286 14.99 11.81 -1.74
C THR A 286 15.62 11.27 -0.45
N PRO A 287 16.35 12.09 0.34
CA PRO A 287 17.00 11.64 1.56
C PRO A 287 16.01 11.07 2.59
N GLY A 288 16.34 9.90 3.14
CA GLY A 288 15.54 9.24 4.18
C GLY A 288 14.17 8.76 3.69
N VAL A 289 14.00 8.54 2.38
CA VAL A 289 12.81 7.93 1.80
C VAL A 289 13.22 6.63 1.10
N PHE A 290 12.61 5.52 1.50
CA PHE A 290 12.78 4.22 0.85
C PHE A 290 11.67 4.01 -0.19
N ALA A 291 12.01 3.45 -1.34
CA ALA A 291 11.06 3.15 -2.40
C ALA A 291 11.14 1.70 -2.85
N ALA A 292 10.00 1.02 -2.92
CA ALA A 292 9.86 -0.26 -3.61
C ALA A 292 9.24 -0.02 -4.99
N GLN A 293 9.90 -0.51 -6.04
CA GLN A 293 9.45 -0.39 -7.43
C GLN A 293 9.21 -1.78 -8.03
N ALA A 294 8.08 -1.96 -8.69
CA ALA A 294 7.80 -3.14 -9.50
C ALA A 294 8.81 -3.25 -10.66
N SER A 295 9.51 -4.38 -10.75
CA SER A 295 10.40 -4.66 -11.88
C SER A 295 9.60 -5.06 -13.13
N ILE A 296 10.25 -4.93 -14.28
CA ILE A 296 9.78 -5.45 -15.56
C ILE A 296 10.90 -6.26 -16.25
N ASP A 297 10.53 -7.03 -17.27
CA ASP A 297 11.49 -7.73 -18.13
C ASP A 297 12.09 -6.75 -19.16
N ALA A 298 12.90 -5.81 -18.66
CA ALA A 298 13.47 -4.75 -19.48
C ALA A 298 14.50 -5.31 -20.46
N SER A 299 14.33 -4.98 -21.74
CA SER A 299 15.18 -5.47 -22.83
C SER A 299 16.52 -4.74 -22.93
N ASN A 300 16.54 -3.43 -22.68
CA ASN A 300 17.73 -2.58 -22.75
C ASN A 300 17.55 -1.27 -21.98
N VAL A 301 18.68 -0.63 -21.63
CA VAL A 301 18.73 0.61 -20.84
C VAL A 301 18.25 1.85 -21.61
N GLN A 302 18.28 1.85 -22.95
CA GLN A 302 17.83 2.98 -23.74
C GLN A 302 16.30 3.10 -23.75
N ASP A 303 15.60 1.96 -23.73
CA ASP A 303 14.14 1.87 -23.73
C ASP A 303 13.56 1.82 -22.32
N ASN A 304 14.35 1.40 -21.34
CA ASN A 304 13.94 1.21 -19.95
C ASN A 304 15.01 1.81 -19.01
N PRO A 305 15.32 3.12 -19.13
CA PRO A 305 16.44 3.74 -18.42
C PRO A 305 16.29 3.72 -16.90
N PHE A 306 15.08 3.45 -16.39
CA PHE A 306 14.78 3.46 -14.98
C PHE A 306 14.57 2.06 -14.39
N ASP A 307 14.63 0.98 -15.17
CA ASP A 307 14.29 -0.37 -14.69
C ASP A 307 15.51 -1.24 -14.33
N PHE A 308 16.71 -0.67 -14.42
CA PHE A 308 17.96 -1.32 -14.02
C PHE A 308 18.46 -0.78 -12.68
N PRO A 309 19.21 -1.55 -11.87
CA PRO A 309 19.90 -1.03 -10.70
C PRO A 309 20.83 0.13 -11.09
N LEU A 310 20.68 1.28 -10.42
CA LEU A 310 21.47 2.49 -10.68
C LEU A 310 22.05 3.03 -9.38
N ALA A 311 23.36 3.30 -9.37
CA ALA A 311 24.05 3.83 -8.19
C ALA A 311 23.47 5.16 -7.68
N LYS A 312 22.88 5.97 -8.57
CA LYS A 312 22.23 7.24 -8.22
C LYS A 312 20.88 7.07 -7.49
N TYR A 313 20.34 5.86 -7.43
CA TYR A 313 19.07 5.53 -6.76
C TYR A 313 19.30 4.56 -5.61
N PRO A 314 20.09 4.96 -4.58
CA PRO A 314 20.52 4.04 -3.54
C PRO A 314 19.36 3.57 -2.66
N ASN A 315 18.29 4.36 -2.52
CA ASN A 315 17.18 4.04 -1.63
C ASN A 315 16.06 3.23 -2.30
N ARG A 316 16.25 2.83 -3.55
CA ARG A 316 15.28 2.03 -4.29
C ARG A 316 15.56 0.54 -4.17
N LEU A 317 14.49 -0.23 -4.08
CA LEU A 317 14.47 -1.67 -4.26
C LEU A 317 13.63 -2.04 -5.50
N LEU A 318 14.25 -2.74 -6.45
CA LEU A 318 13.57 -3.33 -7.60
C LEU A 318 13.02 -4.73 -7.26
N VAL A 319 11.71 -4.93 -7.43
CA VAL A 319 10.99 -6.08 -6.89
C VAL A 319 10.47 -7.00 -7.98
N GLY A 320 10.89 -8.26 -7.91
CA GLY A 320 10.35 -9.40 -8.64
C GLY A 320 9.52 -10.32 -7.73
N PHE A 321 8.88 -11.32 -8.32
CA PHE A 321 8.23 -12.40 -7.57
C PHE A 321 8.75 -13.76 -7.98
N PHE A 322 8.47 -14.74 -7.13
CA PHE A 322 8.42 -16.14 -7.52
C PHE A 322 7.19 -16.77 -6.86
N THR A 323 6.79 -17.94 -7.34
CA THR A 323 5.65 -18.66 -6.79
C THR A 323 6.09 -20.05 -6.37
N SER A 324 6.02 -20.36 -5.08
CA SER A 324 6.20 -21.71 -4.56
C SER A 324 5.25 -21.95 -3.40
N LEU A 325 4.65 -23.14 -3.33
CA LEU A 325 3.89 -23.56 -2.16
C LEU A 325 4.84 -23.87 -0.99
N GLU A 326 6.00 -24.44 -1.29
CA GLU A 326 7.07 -24.72 -0.34
C GLU A 326 8.38 -24.14 -0.86
N SER A 327 8.73 -22.93 -0.42
CA SER A 327 9.95 -22.26 -0.89
C SER A 327 11.23 -22.95 -0.41
N GLY A 328 11.17 -23.66 0.72
CA GLY A 328 12.35 -24.23 1.38
C GLY A 328 13.32 -23.16 1.92
N LEU A 329 12.89 -21.89 1.99
CA LEU A 329 13.69 -20.78 2.48
C LEU A 329 13.51 -20.59 3.99
N ASP A 330 14.61 -20.29 4.68
CA ASP A 330 14.59 -19.78 6.05
C ASP A 330 14.19 -18.29 6.09
N ALA A 331 14.08 -17.73 7.31
CA ALA A 331 13.68 -16.34 7.54
C ALA A 331 14.67 -15.29 6.98
N SER A 332 15.85 -15.71 6.51
CA SER A 332 16.86 -14.89 5.86
C SER A 332 16.98 -15.18 4.36
N GLY A 333 16.12 -16.03 3.80
CA GLY A 333 16.14 -16.41 2.39
C GLY A 333 17.23 -17.43 2.02
N ARG A 334 17.82 -18.12 2.99
CA ARG A 334 18.75 -19.23 2.74
C ARG A 334 17.95 -20.50 2.53
N GLY A 335 18.29 -21.28 1.51
CA GLY A 335 17.55 -22.49 1.18
C GLY A 335 17.75 -22.89 -0.28
N SER A 336 16.76 -23.61 -0.83
CA SER A 336 16.82 -24.27 -2.14
C SER A 336 17.34 -23.39 -3.29
N SER A 337 18.17 -23.98 -4.15
CA SER A 337 18.77 -23.34 -5.32
C SER A 337 17.93 -23.42 -6.61
N SER A 338 16.78 -24.08 -6.58
CA SER A 338 15.92 -24.29 -7.78
C SER A 338 14.82 -23.23 -7.97
N LEU A 339 14.80 -22.17 -7.17
CA LEU A 339 13.80 -21.11 -7.28
C LEU A 339 14.01 -20.29 -8.56
N THR A 340 12.92 -20.05 -9.28
CA THR A 340 12.91 -19.23 -10.50
C THR A 340 12.01 -18.03 -10.28
N GLY A 341 12.61 -16.83 -10.34
CA GLY A 341 11.89 -15.56 -10.23
C GLY A 341 11.57 -14.93 -11.58
N TRP A 342 10.60 -14.02 -11.57
CA TRP A 342 10.27 -13.13 -12.69
C TRP A 342 10.19 -11.68 -12.20
N PRO A 343 10.66 -10.68 -12.97
CA PRO A 343 11.38 -10.77 -14.26
C PRO A 343 12.80 -11.32 -14.13
N ALA A 344 13.58 -11.29 -15.22
CA ALA A 344 14.99 -11.70 -15.19
C ALA A 344 15.82 -10.88 -14.18
N ARG A 345 16.89 -11.50 -13.64
CA ARG A 345 17.65 -10.96 -12.49
C ARG A 345 18.27 -9.59 -12.72
N GLN A 346 18.60 -9.25 -13.95
CA GLN A 346 19.28 -7.99 -14.30
C GLN A 346 18.50 -6.72 -13.90
N THR A 347 17.18 -6.84 -13.70
CA THR A 347 16.28 -5.73 -13.36
C THR A 347 15.64 -5.90 -11.98
N VAL A 348 16.13 -6.82 -11.16
CA VAL A 348 15.53 -7.18 -9.87
C VAL A 348 16.59 -7.18 -8.78
N ASP A 349 16.28 -6.54 -7.64
CA ASP A 349 17.09 -6.63 -6.42
C ASP A 349 16.60 -7.77 -5.53
N LEU A 350 15.29 -7.97 -5.41
CA LEU A 350 14.66 -8.94 -4.51
C LEU A 350 13.47 -9.66 -5.18
N TYR A 351 13.41 -10.98 -5.02
CA TYR A 351 12.26 -11.79 -5.37
C TYR A 351 11.53 -12.25 -4.10
N LEU A 352 10.21 -12.10 -4.10
CA LEU A 352 9.38 -12.53 -2.97
C LEU A 352 8.43 -13.64 -3.38
N ASN A 353 8.24 -14.61 -2.49
CA ASN A 353 7.24 -15.64 -2.68
C ASN A 353 5.85 -15.05 -2.49
N SER A 354 4.92 -15.34 -3.40
CA SER A 354 3.51 -15.02 -3.20
C SER A 354 2.72 -16.11 -2.48
N GLY A 355 3.25 -17.34 -2.41
CA GLY A 355 2.52 -18.49 -1.87
C GLY A 355 1.30 -18.92 -2.70
N VAL A 356 1.13 -18.38 -3.91
CA VAL A 356 -0.01 -18.65 -4.82
C VAL A 356 0.51 -19.09 -6.19
N LEU A 357 0.01 -20.23 -6.69
CA LEU A 357 0.31 -20.72 -8.04
C LEU A 357 -0.55 -20.02 -9.12
N PRO A 358 -0.03 -19.82 -10.34
CA PRO A 358 -0.71 -19.05 -11.39
C PRO A 358 -1.86 -19.77 -12.12
N SER A 359 -2.02 -21.09 -11.97
CA SER A 359 -2.97 -21.90 -12.75
C SER A 359 -4.25 -22.24 -11.97
N ARG A 360 -5.43 -22.15 -12.60
CA ARG A 360 -6.73 -22.47 -11.96
C ARG A 360 -6.98 -23.99 -11.79
N PRO A 361 -7.64 -24.45 -10.71
CA PRO A 361 -7.90 -23.70 -9.47
C PRO A 361 -6.56 -23.32 -8.83
N PHE A 362 -6.39 -22.04 -8.47
CA PHE A 362 -5.10 -21.55 -7.98
C PHE A 362 -4.87 -22.14 -6.60
N ASN A 363 -3.91 -23.06 -6.53
CA ASN A 363 -3.47 -23.60 -5.25
C ASN A 363 -2.65 -22.53 -4.54
N TYR A 364 -2.88 -22.42 -3.23
CA TYR A 364 -2.14 -21.54 -2.35
C TYR A 364 -1.69 -22.30 -1.11
N ASN A 365 -0.59 -21.89 -0.48
CA ASN A 365 -0.09 -22.53 0.74
C ASN A 365 -0.75 -21.93 1.99
N ALA A 366 -0.32 -22.33 3.18
CA ALA A 366 -0.87 -21.80 4.44
C ALA A 366 -0.57 -20.30 4.67
N THR A 367 0.33 -19.68 3.90
CA THR A 367 0.79 -18.29 4.11
C THR A 367 0.78 -17.50 2.79
N PRO A 368 -0.37 -17.43 2.08
CA PRO A 368 -0.40 -16.79 0.78
C PRO A 368 -0.37 -15.27 0.89
N LEU A 369 -0.05 -14.57 -0.19
CA LEU A 369 -0.25 -13.13 -0.24
C LEU A 369 -1.75 -12.86 -0.21
N LEU A 370 -2.17 -12.14 0.81
CA LEU A 370 -3.57 -11.79 1.05
C LEU A 370 -3.86 -10.39 0.51
N GLN A 371 -5.07 -10.23 -0.01
CA GLN A 371 -5.65 -8.96 -0.40
C GLN A 371 -6.99 -8.78 0.30
N VAL A 372 -7.40 -7.53 0.44
CA VAL A 372 -8.71 -7.20 1.02
C VAL A 372 -9.77 -7.29 -0.05
N ASN A 373 -11.00 -7.63 0.32
CA ASN A 373 -12.14 -7.51 -0.57
C ASN A 373 -12.44 -6.05 -0.95
N VAL A 374 -13.37 -5.91 -1.90
CA VAL A 374 -13.71 -4.62 -2.52
C VAL A 374 -14.23 -3.55 -1.56
N PHE A 375 -14.81 -4.00 -0.44
CA PHE A 375 -15.39 -3.13 0.58
C PHE A 375 -14.52 -3.01 1.84
N GLY A 376 -13.41 -3.71 1.93
CA GLY A 376 -12.53 -3.62 3.09
C GLY A 376 -12.86 -4.56 4.25
N VAL A 377 -13.83 -5.46 4.11
CA VAL A 377 -14.46 -6.20 5.22
C VAL A 377 -14.11 -7.69 5.27
N ASP A 378 -13.23 -8.16 4.39
CA ASP A 378 -12.65 -9.51 4.45
C ASP A 378 -11.29 -9.52 3.75
N ILE A 379 -10.49 -10.56 3.97
CA ILE A 379 -9.27 -10.82 3.22
C ILE A 379 -9.27 -12.22 2.65
N PHE A 380 -8.60 -12.39 1.51
CA PHE A 380 -8.46 -13.66 0.83
C PHE A 380 -7.18 -13.69 -0.01
N PRO A 381 -6.70 -14.89 -0.41
CA PRO A 381 -5.53 -15.01 -1.26
C PRO A 381 -5.69 -14.27 -2.60
N ILE A 382 -4.61 -13.67 -3.08
CA ILE A 382 -4.56 -13.20 -4.48
C ILE A 382 -4.79 -14.39 -5.43
N THR A 383 -5.33 -14.14 -6.63
CA THR A 383 -5.64 -15.21 -7.59
C THR A 383 -4.55 -15.46 -8.62
N ARG A 384 -3.60 -14.54 -8.74
CA ARG A 384 -2.39 -14.61 -9.58
C ARG A 384 -1.35 -13.64 -9.03
N THR A 385 -0.09 -13.78 -9.43
CA THR A 385 0.99 -12.88 -8.99
C THR A 385 1.50 -12.04 -10.15
N THR A 386 1.76 -10.75 -9.89
CA THR A 386 2.46 -9.81 -10.77
C THR A 386 3.48 -9.00 -9.96
N THR A 387 4.43 -8.33 -10.60
CA THR A 387 5.39 -7.46 -9.90
C THR A 387 4.71 -6.31 -9.18
N SER A 388 3.67 -5.74 -9.77
CA SER A 388 2.87 -4.69 -9.16
C SER A 388 2.20 -5.11 -7.86
N TRP A 389 1.78 -6.37 -7.75
CA TRP A 389 1.09 -6.89 -6.56
C TRP A 389 2.06 -7.39 -5.49
N ILE A 390 3.28 -7.78 -5.86
CA ILE A 390 4.31 -8.21 -4.91
C ILE A 390 5.14 -7.04 -4.35
N THR A 391 5.16 -5.89 -5.04
CA THR A 391 5.88 -4.68 -4.59
C THR A 391 5.40 -4.17 -3.23
N PRO A 392 4.08 -4.12 -2.95
CA PRO A 392 3.55 -3.91 -1.60
C PRO A 392 4.14 -4.80 -0.51
N LEU A 393 4.37 -6.08 -0.81
CA LEU A 393 4.94 -7.03 0.15
C LEU A 393 6.40 -6.69 0.45
N ALA A 394 7.18 -6.27 -0.55
CA ALA A 394 8.55 -5.81 -0.34
C ALA A 394 8.61 -4.58 0.55
N LEU A 395 7.70 -3.61 0.32
CA LEU A 395 7.60 -2.43 1.18
C LEU A 395 7.22 -2.83 2.61
N SER A 396 6.22 -3.71 2.77
CA SER A 396 5.77 -4.19 4.08
C SER A 396 6.87 -4.95 4.83
N ARG A 397 7.69 -5.74 4.12
CA ARG A 397 8.85 -6.42 4.70
C ARG A 397 9.92 -5.42 5.17
N PHE A 398 10.17 -4.36 4.39
CA PHE A 398 11.08 -3.30 4.81
C PHE A 398 10.57 -2.60 6.08
N ILE A 399 9.28 -2.25 6.13
CA ILE A 399 8.63 -1.63 7.29
C ILE A 399 8.73 -2.54 8.52
N HIS A 400 8.50 -3.84 8.34
CA HIS A 400 8.66 -4.81 9.41
C HIS A 400 10.08 -4.82 9.99
N LEU A 401 11.12 -4.75 9.15
CA LEU A 401 12.50 -4.63 9.65
C LEU A 401 12.73 -3.29 10.35
N ARG A 402 12.24 -2.19 9.77
CA ARG A 402 12.38 -0.83 10.29
C ARG A 402 11.90 -0.69 11.74
N TYR A 403 10.84 -1.39 12.12
CA TYR A 403 10.23 -1.29 13.45
C TYR A 403 10.42 -2.53 14.32
N GLY A 404 10.52 -3.72 13.73
CA GLY A 404 10.66 -4.98 14.45
C GLY A 404 12.08 -5.29 14.91
N ASP A 405 13.09 -4.61 14.36
CA ASP A 405 14.49 -4.82 14.72
C ASP A 405 15.03 -3.68 15.59
N SER A 406 15.52 -4.01 16.79
CA SER A 406 16.06 -3.03 17.75
C SER A 406 17.31 -2.30 17.27
N ARG A 407 17.98 -2.81 16.22
CA ARG A 407 19.10 -2.11 15.56
C ARG A 407 18.64 -0.90 14.76
N PHE A 408 17.36 -0.86 14.39
CA PHE A 408 16.80 0.16 13.49
C PHE A 408 15.71 0.98 14.15
N SER A 409 14.89 0.37 15.01
CA SER A 409 13.81 1.06 15.72
C SER A 409 14.35 2.22 16.58
N GLY A 410 13.58 3.30 16.68
CA GLY A 410 13.99 4.52 17.41
C GLY A 410 15.02 5.41 16.71
N HIS A 411 15.71 4.93 15.67
CA HIS A 411 16.60 5.78 14.86
C HIS A 411 15.81 6.58 13.80
N ALA A 412 16.27 7.79 13.48
CA ALA A 412 15.68 8.58 12.41
C ALA A 412 15.97 7.95 11.03
N MET A 413 14.97 7.97 10.14
CA MET A 413 15.11 7.45 8.79
C MET A 413 16.12 8.27 7.98
N SER A 414 17.21 7.63 7.56
CA SER A 414 18.31 8.21 6.79
C SER A 414 18.75 7.26 5.69
N ASN A 415 19.48 7.75 4.69
CA ASN A 415 20.01 6.90 3.61
C ASN A 415 20.89 5.76 4.15
N ALA A 416 21.70 6.03 5.18
CA ALA A 416 22.53 5.02 5.83
C ALA A 416 21.69 3.95 6.53
N LEU A 417 20.64 4.35 7.26
CA LEU A 417 19.72 3.40 7.89
C LEU A 417 18.98 2.56 6.85
N ILE A 418 18.56 3.17 5.73
CA ILE A 418 17.93 2.45 4.61
C ILE A 418 18.87 1.38 4.06
N GLN A 419 20.14 1.70 3.82
CA GLN A 419 21.10 0.69 3.35
C GLN A 419 21.30 -0.43 4.39
N ASN A 420 21.40 -0.10 5.68
CA ASN A 420 21.54 -1.10 6.74
C ASN A 420 20.34 -2.06 6.79
N ILE A 421 19.11 -1.54 6.60
CA ILE A 421 17.91 -2.38 6.54
C ILE A 421 17.94 -3.26 5.28
N ARG A 422 18.31 -2.70 4.11
CA ARG A 422 18.44 -3.46 2.85
C ARG A 422 19.46 -4.59 2.94
N GLU A 423 20.56 -4.39 3.66
CA GLU A 423 21.58 -5.43 3.92
C GLU A 423 21.02 -6.60 4.76
N VAL A 424 20.06 -6.35 5.64
CA VAL A 424 19.36 -7.42 6.37
C VAL A 424 18.26 -8.06 5.54
N MET A 425 17.61 -7.28 4.67
CA MET A 425 16.56 -7.78 3.78
C MET A 425 17.11 -8.71 2.69
N ILE A 426 18.35 -8.48 2.25
CA ILE A 426 19.04 -9.27 1.23
C ILE A 426 20.44 -9.64 1.75
N PRO A 427 20.56 -10.51 2.77
CA PRO A 427 21.85 -10.79 3.40
C PRO A 427 22.78 -11.56 2.45
N GLY A 428 24.07 -11.58 2.78
CA GLY A 428 25.01 -12.54 2.18
C GLY A 428 24.76 -13.97 2.69
N GLY A 429 25.50 -14.94 2.12
CA GLY A 429 25.48 -16.33 2.57
C GLY A 429 24.63 -17.29 1.72
N CYS A 430 24.13 -16.83 0.57
CA CYS A 430 23.46 -17.66 -0.42
C CYS A 430 24.37 -17.89 -1.63
N SER A 431 25.37 -18.77 -1.48
CA SER A 431 26.39 -19.04 -2.53
C SER A 431 25.81 -19.55 -3.84
N ALA A 432 24.65 -20.23 -3.79
CA ALA A 432 23.91 -20.68 -4.97
C ALA A 432 23.11 -19.57 -5.66
N GLN A 433 23.05 -18.37 -5.08
CA GLN A 433 22.37 -17.20 -5.64
C GLN A 433 23.41 -16.17 -6.15
N PRO A 434 23.06 -15.34 -7.15
CA PRO A 434 23.97 -14.36 -7.73
C PRO A 434 24.61 -13.43 -6.68
N ASN A 435 25.91 -13.19 -6.83
CA ASN A 435 26.73 -12.39 -5.89
C ASN A 435 26.75 -12.91 -4.44
N GLY A 436 26.33 -14.16 -4.20
CA GLY A 436 26.28 -14.75 -2.86
C GLY A 436 25.19 -14.15 -1.96
N ARG A 437 24.23 -13.43 -2.54
CA ARG A 437 23.18 -12.67 -1.83
C ARG A 437 21.87 -13.44 -1.82
N CYS A 438 21.17 -13.44 -0.70
CA CYS A 438 19.87 -14.07 -0.53
C CYS A 438 18.76 -13.18 -1.10
N ALA A 439 18.68 -13.14 -2.43
CA ALA A 439 17.73 -12.35 -3.20
C ALA A 439 16.33 -12.97 -3.25
N TYR A 440 16.18 -14.27 -3.01
CA TYR A 440 14.87 -14.90 -2.83
C TYR A 440 14.50 -14.89 -1.36
N GLN A 441 13.32 -14.37 -1.03
CA GLN A 441 12.80 -14.31 0.34
C GLN A 441 11.35 -14.80 0.39
N ASP A 442 10.94 -15.36 1.52
CA ASP A 442 9.56 -15.79 1.77
C ASP A 442 9.02 -15.14 3.05
N PRO A 443 8.78 -13.82 3.04
CA PRO A 443 8.43 -13.10 4.25
C PRO A 443 7.07 -13.50 4.81
N LEU A 444 6.16 -14.01 3.97
CA LEU A 444 4.83 -14.45 4.39
C LEU A 444 4.92 -15.71 5.26
N LYS A 445 5.69 -16.71 4.82
CA LYS A 445 5.94 -17.94 5.58
C LYS A 445 6.47 -17.68 6.99
N HIS A 446 7.26 -16.63 7.15
CA HIS A 446 7.95 -16.30 8.40
C HIS A 446 7.28 -15.17 9.20
N GLY A 447 6.05 -14.77 8.84
CA GLY A 447 5.32 -13.71 9.56
C GLY A 447 6.00 -12.34 9.54
N GLN A 448 6.79 -12.06 8.50
CA GLN A 448 7.67 -10.88 8.42
C GLN A 448 6.98 -9.64 7.84
N ILE A 449 5.77 -9.36 8.33
CA ILE A 449 4.98 -8.17 8.06
C ILE A 449 4.46 -7.59 9.38
N GLU A 450 4.10 -6.30 9.40
CA GLU A 450 3.69 -5.63 10.65
C GLU A 450 2.39 -6.18 11.22
N ALA A 451 1.42 -6.52 10.36
CA ALA A 451 0.16 -7.12 10.79
C ALA A 451 0.34 -8.36 11.69
N VAL A 452 1.32 -9.22 11.35
CA VAL A 452 1.61 -10.44 12.12
C VAL A 452 2.47 -10.09 13.34
N ARG A 453 3.52 -9.28 13.19
CA ARG A 453 4.39 -8.87 14.31
C ARG A 453 3.62 -8.19 15.44
N LEU A 454 2.61 -7.40 15.09
CA LEU A 454 1.78 -6.65 16.03
C LEU A 454 0.58 -7.45 16.57
N GLY A 455 0.39 -8.70 16.13
CA GLY A 455 -0.67 -9.58 16.62
C GLY A 455 -2.07 -9.29 16.08
N TYR A 456 -2.20 -8.54 14.97
CA TYR A 456 -3.49 -8.29 14.32
C TYR A 456 -3.98 -9.44 13.46
N ARG A 457 -3.09 -10.39 13.13
CA ARG A 457 -3.38 -11.54 12.28
C ARG A 457 -2.39 -12.66 12.57
N ASP A 458 -2.85 -13.90 12.48
CA ASP A 458 -1.99 -15.07 12.55
C ASP A 458 -1.08 -15.18 11.32
N THR A 459 0.03 -15.91 11.44
CA THR A 459 0.91 -16.13 10.27
C THR A 459 0.19 -16.93 9.19
N GLU A 460 -0.57 -17.96 9.59
CA GLU A 460 -1.30 -18.83 8.66
C GLU A 460 -2.68 -18.27 8.34
N TYR A 461 -3.06 -18.32 7.07
CA TYR A 461 -4.39 -17.97 6.61
C TYR A 461 -5.36 -19.12 6.86
N LEU A 462 -6.44 -18.81 7.58
CA LEU A 462 -7.53 -19.75 7.84
C LEU A 462 -8.68 -19.48 6.86
N GLU A 463 -8.82 -20.36 5.88
CA GLU A 463 -9.90 -20.29 4.90
C GLU A 463 -11.27 -20.41 5.60
N PRO A 464 -12.24 -19.53 5.29
CA PRO A 464 -13.58 -19.62 5.86
C PRO A 464 -14.26 -20.95 5.51
N LEU A 465 -14.92 -21.58 6.48
CA LEU A 465 -15.70 -22.82 6.28
C LEU A 465 -16.74 -22.70 5.15
N SER A 466 -17.28 -21.49 4.90
CA SER A 466 -18.24 -21.22 3.83
C SER A 466 -17.63 -21.26 2.43
N GLN A 467 -16.32 -21.06 2.28
CA GLN A 467 -15.61 -21.15 0.98
C GLN A 467 -15.12 -22.57 0.67
N GLN A 468 -14.90 -23.40 1.71
CA GLN A 468 -14.54 -24.81 1.54
C GLN A 468 -15.62 -25.62 0.81
N SER A 469 -16.90 -25.27 0.97
CA SER A 469 -18.03 -25.94 0.29
C SER A 469 -18.32 -25.44 -1.13
N THR A 470 -17.77 -24.29 -1.55
CA THR A 470 -18.03 -23.67 -2.86
C THR A 470 -16.87 -23.79 -3.85
N SER A 471 -15.81 -24.52 -3.47
CA SER A 471 -14.75 -24.94 -4.41
C SER A 471 -15.28 -25.80 -5.57
N SER A 472 -16.54 -26.25 -5.50
CA SER A 472 -17.36 -26.64 -6.64
C SER A 472 -18.34 -25.51 -7.01
N SER A 473 -18.11 -24.86 -8.16
CA SER A 473 -19.09 -24.05 -8.92
C SER A 473 -19.66 -22.77 -8.27
N ARG A 474 -19.15 -21.58 -8.63
CA ARG A 474 -19.96 -20.46 -9.20
C ARG A 474 -19.29 -19.08 -9.34
N TRP A 475 -18.18 -18.77 -8.68
CA TRP A 475 -17.74 -17.35 -8.57
C TRP A 475 -16.53 -16.94 -9.44
N MET A 476 -16.41 -17.43 -10.67
CA MET A 476 -15.19 -17.18 -11.46
C MET A 476 -15.39 -16.88 -12.96
N GLU A 477 -16.55 -16.37 -13.37
CA GLU A 477 -16.83 -16.01 -14.77
C GLU A 477 -16.83 -14.50 -15.10
N HIS A 478 -16.68 -13.59 -14.13
CA HIS A 478 -16.64 -12.15 -14.42
C HIS A 478 -15.34 -11.50 -13.94
N SER A 479 -14.26 -11.79 -14.67
CA SER A 479 -13.07 -10.93 -14.81
C SER A 479 -12.21 -11.46 -15.96
N GLN A 480 -12.57 -11.05 -17.18
CA GLN A 480 -11.64 -11.01 -18.31
C GLN A 480 -11.45 -9.56 -18.71
#